data_AF-G4T655-F1
#
_entry.id   AF-G4T655-F1
#
_cell.length_a   1.000
_cell.length_b   1.000
_cell.length_c   1.000
_cell.angle_alpha   90.00
_cell.angle_beta   90.00
_cell.angle_gamma   90.00
#
_symmetry.space_group_name_H-M   'P 1'
#
loop_
_entity.id
_entity.type
_entity.pdbx_description
1 polymer ?
#
loop_
_entity_poly.entity_id
_entity_poly.type
_entity_poly.pdbx_seq_one_letter_code
_entity_poly.pdbx_strand_id
1 'polypeptide(L)'
;MRVGFFVALFASAAALVSAAPFPLLQGAAAQAHHQAQADHHLRQAETHLGHAETHSNHANTATANGNHQAAAHHVAQYNHHMAQVDHHTAEHERHQALADHHAQFVHHRSVDELD
;
A
#
# COMPACT_ATOMS: atom_id res chain seq x y z
N MET A 1 -32.04 6.02 57.32
CA MET A 1 -30.74 6.63 57.68
C MET A 1 -29.63 5.70 57.23
N ARG A 2 -28.52 6.29 56.74
CA ARG A 2 -27.19 5.68 56.41
C ARG A 2 -27.11 5.11 54.97
N VAL A 3 -26.49 5.80 54.00
CA VAL A 3 -25.02 5.99 53.77
C VAL A 3 -24.38 4.60 53.58
N GLY A 4 -23.69 4.22 52.51
CA GLY A 4 -23.04 4.91 51.40
C GLY A 4 -21.85 4.01 50.97
N PHE A 5 -21.33 4.23 49.76
CA PHE A 5 -19.94 3.90 49.34
C PHE A 5 -19.48 2.43 49.33
N PHE A 6 -19.49 1.82 48.13
CA PHE A 6 -18.54 0.75 47.80
C PHE A 6 -17.45 1.33 46.90
N VAL A 7 -16.33 1.70 47.50
CA VAL A 7 -15.07 1.99 46.81
C VAL A 7 -14.25 0.70 46.75
N ALA A 8 -13.98 0.32 45.51
CA ALA A 8 -12.77 -0.30 44.94
C ALA A 8 -11.79 -1.04 45.85
N LEU A 9 -11.38 -2.23 45.39
CA LEU A 9 -10.01 -2.76 45.41
C LEU A 9 -9.95 -3.88 44.33
N PHE A 10 -9.89 -3.53 43.04
CA PHE A 10 -8.66 -3.49 42.23
C PHE A 10 -7.66 -4.62 42.54
N ALA A 11 -8.05 -5.85 42.18
CA ALA A 11 -7.13 -6.98 42.09
C ALA A 11 -6.40 -6.94 40.75
N SER A 12 -5.19 -6.38 40.78
CA SER A 12 -3.99 -6.83 40.08
C SER A 12 -4.16 -7.70 38.83
N ALA A 13 -4.27 -7.06 37.68
CA ALA A 13 -3.70 -7.57 36.44
C ALA A 13 -2.62 -6.58 36.00
N ALA A 14 -1.47 -6.62 36.66
CA ALA A 14 -0.24 -6.08 36.08
C ALA A 14 0.16 -6.99 34.90
N ALA A 15 -0.61 -6.94 33.82
CA ALA A 15 -0.07 -7.22 32.52
C ALA A 15 0.98 -6.14 32.31
N LEU A 16 2.25 -6.53 32.42
CA LEU A 16 3.37 -5.82 31.84
C LEU A 16 3.08 -5.72 30.34
N VAL A 17 2.31 -4.70 29.96
CA VAL A 17 2.30 -4.16 28.61
C VAL A 17 3.73 -3.64 28.46
N SER A 18 4.57 -4.52 27.91
CA SER A 18 5.83 -4.14 27.32
C SER A 18 5.50 -3.02 26.34
N ALA A 19 5.70 -1.79 26.78
CA ALA A 19 5.92 -0.65 25.92
C ALA A 19 7.29 -0.80 25.26
N ALA A 20 7.58 -1.98 24.69
CA ALA A 20 8.54 -2.05 23.61
C ALA A 20 7.98 -1.09 22.57
N PRO A 21 8.66 0.04 22.27
CA PRO A 21 8.25 0.82 21.13
C PRO A 21 8.24 -0.17 19.97
N PHE A 22 7.07 -0.37 19.35
CA PHE A 22 7.05 -0.92 18.00
C PHE A 22 8.13 -0.14 17.25
N PRO A 23 9.13 -0.80 16.65
CA PRO A 23 10.17 -0.08 15.95
C PRO A 23 9.47 0.63 14.79
N LEU A 24 9.14 1.90 15.01
CA LEU A 24 8.80 2.82 13.95
C LEU A 24 10.04 2.77 13.06
N LEU A 25 9.89 2.14 11.89
CA LEU A 25 10.94 2.13 10.88
C LEU A 25 11.32 3.60 10.66
N GLN A 26 12.59 3.91 10.87
CA GLN A 26 13.14 5.26 10.77
C GLN A 26 14.39 5.23 9.87
N GLY A 27 14.71 6.39 9.30
CA GLY A 27 15.89 6.57 8.46
C GLY A 27 15.96 5.57 7.31
N ALA A 28 17.13 4.95 7.12
CA ALA A 28 17.41 4.08 5.97
C ALA A 28 16.49 2.84 5.92
N ALA A 29 16.04 2.33 7.06
CA ALA A 29 15.12 1.20 7.09
C ALA A 29 13.71 1.58 6.60
N ALA A 30 13.25 2.80 6.93
CA ALA A 30 11.98 3.32 6.42
C ALA A 30 12.04 3.60 4.91
N GLN A 31 13.15 4.21 4.45
CA GLN A 31 13.41 4.43 3.02
C GLN A 31 13.37 3.10 2.25
N ALA A 32 14.13 2.09 2.68
CA ALA A 32 14.19 0.79 2.01
C ALA A 32 12.83 0.08 2.01
N HIS A 33 12.07 0.19 3.10
CA HIS A 33 10.73 -0.38 3.19
C HIS A 33 9.77 0.24 2.17
N HIS A 34 9.73 1.56 2.08
CA HIS A 34 8.86 2.24 1.12
C HIS A 34 9.32 2.07 -0.32
N GLN A 35 10.63 2.00 -0.58
CA GLN A 35 11.12 1.66 -1.92
C GLN A 35 10.63 0.26 -2.35
N ALA A 36 10.72 -0.74 -1.46
CA ALA A 36 10.23 -2.09 -1.77
C ALA A 36 8.72 -2.13 -2.03
N GLN A 37 7.93 -1.28 -1.36
CA GLN A 37 6.50 -1.14 -1.60
C GLN A 37 6.21 -0.45 -2.95
N ALA A 38 6.96 0.60 -3.29
CA ALA A 38 6.87 1.26 -4.58
C ALA A 38 7.13 0.26 -5.73
N ASP A 39 8.20 -0.53 -5.62
CA ASP A 39 8.55 -1.55 -6.62
C ASP A 39 7.51 -2.70 -6.68
N HIS A 40 6.90 -3.03 -5.55
CA HIS A 40 5.82 -4.01 -5.50
C HIS A 40 4.59 -3.52 -6.29
N HIS A 41 4.14 -2.30 -6.03
CA HIS A 41 2.99 -1.75 -6.72
C HIS A 41 3.25 -1.51 -8.20
N LEU A 42 4.46 -1.11 -8.59
CA LEU A 42 4.82 -1.01 -10.00
C LEU A 42 4.65 -2.36 -10.73
N ARG A 43 5.14 -3.45 -10.15
CA ARG A 43 4.96 -4.81 -10.71
C ARG A 43 3.49 -5.23 -10.77
N GLN A 44 2.67 -4.81 -9.80
CA GLN A 44 1.23 -5.06 -9.84
C GLN A 44 0.54 -4.28 -10.96
N ALA A 45 0.91 -3.01 -11.17
CA ALA A 45 0.44 -2.21 -12.28
C ALA A 45 0.80 -2.85 -13.63
N GLU A 46 2.05 -3.30 -13.80
CA GLU A 46 2.49 -4.03 -15.02
C GLU A 46 1.69 -5.32 -15.25
N THR A 47 1.42 -6.08 -14.18
CA THR A 47 0.60 -7.31 -14.27
C THR A 47 -0.81 -6.99 -14.74
N HIS A 48 -1.44 -5.96 -14.16
CA HIS A 48 -2.78 -5.54 -14.56
C HIS A 48 -2.82 -4.95 -15.97
N LEU A 49 -1.78 -4.25 -16.41
CA LEU A 49 -1.64 -3.80 -17.79
C LEU A 49 -1.62 -4.98 -18.76
N GLY A 50 -0.84 -6.03 -18.47
CA GLY A 50 -0.82 -7.25 -19.29
C GLY A 50 -2.19 -7.95 -19.36
N HIS A 51 -2.95 -7.98 -18.26
CA HIS A 51 -4.32 -8.49 -18.27
C HIS A 51 -5.27 -7.60 -19.09
N ALA A 52 -5.14 -6.28 -18.98
CA ALA A 52 -5.91 -5.34 -19.77
C ALA A 52 -5.66 -5.57 -21.27
N GLU A 53 -4.40 -5.61 -21.70
CA GLU A 53 -4.03 -5.90 -23.10
C GLU A 53 -4.62 -7.22 -23.61
N THR A 54 -4.59 -8.27 -22.79
CA THR A 54 -5.21 -9.57 -23.10
C THR A 54 -6.71 -9.42 -23.36
N HIS A 55 -7.42 -8.69 -22.51
CA HIS A 55 -8.85 -8.44 -22.69
C HIS A 55 -9.15 -7.52 -23.88
N SER A 56 -8.31 -6.53 -24.16
CA SER A 56 -8.42 -5.70 -25.38
C SER A 56 -8.33 -6.55 -26.65
N ASN A 57 -7.36 -7.48 -26.70
CA ASN A 57 -7.21 -8.41 -27.81
C ASN A 57 -8.44 -9.32 -27.96
N HIS A 58 -8.96 -9.87 -26.86
CA HIS A 58 -10.16 -10.69 -26.90
C HIS A 58 -11.42 -9.90 -27.31
N ALA A 59 -11.55 -8.64 -26.90
CA ALA A 59 -12.64 -7.77 -27.34
C ALA A 59 -12.58 -7.53 -28.86
N ASN A 60 -11.38 -7.31 -29.41
CA ASN A 60 -11.18 -7.15 -30.85
C ASN A 60 -11.54 -8.43 -31.62
N THR A 61 -11.09 -9.60 -31.15
CA THR A 61 -11.45 -10.89 -31.75
C THR A 61 -12.96 -11.15 -31.68
N ALA A 62 -13.59 -10.90 -30.54
CA ALA A 62 -15.03 -11.08 -30.38
C ALA A 62 -15.84 -10.15 -31.32
N THR A 63 -15.39 -8.91 -31.48
CA THR A 63 -15.99 -7.94 -32.41
C THR A 63 -15.86 -8.40 -33.85
N ALA A 64 -14.67 -8.84 -34.27
CA ALA A 64 -14.42 -9.36 -35.61
C ALA A 64 -15.29 -10.58 -35.94
N ASN A 65 -15.61 -11.40 -34.94
CA ASN A 65 -16.48 -12.56 -35.06
C ASN A 65 -17.98 -12.22 -34.93
N GLY A 66 -18.35 -10.95 -34.79
CA GLY A 66 -19.74 -10.51 -34.62
C GLY A 66 -20.35 -10.83 -33.24
N ASN A 67 -19.56 -11.29 -32.27
CA ASN A 67 -20.03 -11.58 -30.92
C ASN A 67 -19.93 -10.34 -30.03
N HIS A 68 -20.88 -9.42 -30.20
CA HIS A 68 -20.90 -8.13 -29.50
C HIS A 68 -21.07 -8.25 -27.98
N GLN A 69 -21.77 -9.29 -27.49
CA GLN A 69 -21.92 -9.52 -26.05
C GLN A 69 -20.58 -9.89 -25.41
N ALA A 70 -19.82 -10.80 -26.03
CA ALA A 70 -18.50 -11.17 -25.55
C ALA A 70 -17.51 -9.99 -25.63
N ALA A 71 -17.59 -9.19 -26.70
CA ALA A 71 -16.79 -7.97 -26.82
C ALA A 71 -17.06 -6.99 -25.67
N ALA A 72 -18.33 -6.72 -25.36
CA ALA A 72 -18.71 -5.83 -24.25
C ALA A 72 -18.21 -6.34 -22.90
N HIS A 73 -18.26 -7.66 -22.67
CA HIS A 73 -17.71 -8.27 -21.46
C HIS A 73 -16.20 -8.04 -21.34
N HIS A 74 -15.44 -8.27 -22.42
CA HIS A 74 -13.99 -8.05 -22.41
C HIS A 74 -13.62 -6.57 -22.28
N VAL A 75 -14.39 -5.64 -22.86
CA VAL A 75 -14.20 -4.20 -22.64
C VAL A 75 -14.40 -3.84 -21.16
N ALA A 76 -15.41 -4.42 -20.50
CA ALA A 76 -15.61 -4.18 -19.07
C ALA A 76 -14.42 -4.69 -18.22
N GLN A 77 -13.86 -5.86 -18.56
CA GLN A 77 -12.67 -6.40 -17.88
C GLN A 77 -11.40 -5.58 -18.16
N TYR A 78 -11.23 -5.10 -19.40
CA TYR A 78 -10.17 -4.15 -19.74
C TYR A 78 -10.24 -2.92 -18.84
N ASN A 79 -11.42 -2.28 -18.76
CA ASN A 79 -11.61 -1.09 -17.91
C ASN A 79 -11.35 -1.38 -16.44
N HIS A 80 -11.77 -2.55 -15.94
CA HIS A 80 -11.49 -2.96 -14.57
C HIS A 80 -9.98 -3.06 -14.31
N HIS A 81 -9.22 -3.68 -15.21
CA HIS A 81 -7.77 -3.75 -15.05
C HIS A 81 -7.07 -2.41 -15.23
N MET A 82 -7.55 -1.53 -16.12
CA MET A 82 -7.02 -0.16 -16.21
C MET A 82 -7.23 0.63 -14.91
N ALA A 83 -8.38 0.48 -14.25
CA ALA A 83 -8.58 1.10 -12.93
C ALA A 83 -7.61 0.54 -11.87
N GLN A 84 -7.23 -0.74 -11.97
CA GLN A 84 -6.23 -1.34 -11.09
C GLN A 84 -4.81 -0.85 -11.42
N VAL A 85 -4.49 -0.62 -12.70
CA VAL A 85 -3.23 0.03 -13.12
C VAL A 85 -3.14 1.41 -12.46
N ASP A 86 -4.17 2.25 -12.62
CA ASP A 86 -4.20 3.59 -12.05
C ASP A 86 -4.02 3.56 -10.53
N HIS A 87 -4.72 2.64 -9.84
CA HIS A 87 -4.59 2.46 -8.40
C HIS A 87 -3.15 2.12 -7.98
N HIS A 88 -2.53 1.14 -8.63
CA HIS A 88 -1.20 0.71 -8.27
C HIS A 88 -0.11 1.71 -8.68
N THR A 89 -0.30 2.45 -9.77
CA THR A 89 0.57 3.57 -10.12
C THR A 89 0.50 4.67 -9.06
N ALA A 90 -0.69 5.01 -8.57
CA ALA A 90 -0.85 6.00 -7.51
C ALA A 90 -0.19 5.56 -6.17
N GLU A 91 -0.34 4.30 -5.78
CA GLU A 91 0.34 3.78 -4.58
C GLU A 91 1.86 3.68 -4.77
N HIS A 92 2.34 3.36 -5.99
CA HIS A 92 3.76 3.44 -6.33
C HIS A 92 4.30 4.86 -6.10
N GLU A 93 3.65 5.87 -6.68
CA GLU A 93 4.07 7.28 -6.54
C GLU A 93 4.07 7.72 -5.08
N ARG A 94 3.04 7.33 -4.32
CA ARG A 94 2.95 7.62 -2.89
C ARG A 94 4.12 7.02 -2.12
N HIS A 95 4.44 5.75 -2.35
CA HIS A 95 5.53 5.08 -1.66
C HIS A 95 6.90 5.59 -2.11
N GLN A 96 7.06 5.96 -3.37
CA GLN A 96 8.27 6.61 -3.87
C GLN A 96 8.49 7.96 -3.17
N ALA A 97 7.46 8.78 -3.05
CA ALA A 97 7.55 10.06 -2.35
C ALA A 97 7.90 9.88 -0.85
N LEU A 98 7.39 8.84 -0.19
CA LEU A 98 7.76 8.51 1.19
C LEU A 98 9.22 8.05 1.29
N ALA A 99 9.70 7.23 0.35
CA ALA A 99 11.09 6.80 0.30
C ALA A 99 12.03 8.02 0.12
N ASP A 100 11.69 8.92 -0.79
CA ASP A 100 12.45 10.15 -1.06
C ASP A 100 12.49 11.07 0.17
N HIS A 101 11.35 11.22 0.86
CA HIS A 101 11.29 11.95 2.12
C HIS A 101 12.23 11.33 3.17
N HIS A 102 12.21 10.02 3.35
CA HIS A 102 13.11 9.36 4.31
C HIS A 102 14.60 9.45 3.90
N ALA A 103 14.91 9.44 2.61
CA ALA A 103 16.28 9.61 2.12
C ALA A 103 16.88 10.96 2.56
N GLN A 104 16.07 12.03 2.58
CA GLN A 104 16.53 13.35 3.03
C GLN A 104 17.05 13.32 4.47
N PHE A 105 16.36 12.64 5.39
CA PHE A 105 16.78 12.54 6.80
C PHE A 105 18.01 11.64 7.01
N VAL A 106 18.20 10.63 6.15
CA VAL A 106 19.42 9.80 6.20
C VAL A 106 20.64 10.62 5.83
N HIS A 107 20.54 11.46 4.80
CA HIS A 107 21.63 12.31 4.37
C HIS A 107 21.98 13.40 5.40
N HIS A 108 20.99 14.04 6.02
CA HIS A 108 21.24 15.06 7.04
C HIS A 108 21.98 14.51 8.27
N ARG A 109 21.61 13.32 8.74
CA ARG A 109 22.26 12.71 9.90
C ARG A 109 23.74 12.41 9.66
N SER A 110 24.12 12.07 8.42
CA SER A 110 25.51 11.78 8.07
C SER A 110 26.42 13.01 8.03
N VAL A 111 25.86 14.22 7.91
CA VAL A 111 26.64 15.48 7.88
C VAL A 111 26.85 16.02 9.28
N ASP A 112 25.83 15.99 10.15
CA ASP A 112 25.92 16.46 11.54
C ASP A 112 26.78 15.55 12.44
N GLU A 113 27.06 14.30 12.04
CA GLU A 113 27.94 13.36 12.75
C GLU A 113 29.43 13.50 12.37
N LEU A 114 29.80 14.49 11.53
CA LEU A 114 31.18 14.72 11.06
C LEU A 114 31.88 15.96 11.67
N ASP A 115 31.22 16.70 12.57
CA ASP A 115 31.78 17.82 13.36
C ASP A 115 31.97 17.44 14.85
#